data_AF-A0ABD6EME2-F1
#
_entry.id   AF-A0ABD6EME2-F1
#
_cell.length_a   1.000
_cell.length_b   1.000
_cell.length_c   1.000
_cell.angle_alpha   90.00
_cell.angle_beta   90.00
_cell.angle_gamma   90.00
#
_symmetry.space_group_name_H-M   'P 1'
#
loop_
_entity.id
_entity.type
_entity.pdbx_description
1 polymer ?
#
loop_
_entity_poly.entity_id
_entity_poly.type
_entity_poly.pdbx_seq_one_letter_code
_entity_poly.pdbx_strand_id
1 'polypeptide(L)'
;MVISKFGYFVLGLAVLMSLKDIYGQKNEEQDVDDEAAFTKEFGDDEVQPLEETKEEIQPRDPATSFSAPHTLKDLPPMKFLFCVSCGYRQAYEEFSRVIHEKYPTMKIDGANYPPASWKAILAQVLGISKIALIVTIIMGRDPFASVGRPTPGIVSWALNNKLSACMLLFLISNTFESSLMSTGAFEIYLGNEQVWSKLESGRVPSPIELLQIVDQSMELQGAKISDTFSFER
;
A
#
# COMPACT_ATOMS: atom_id res chain seq x y z
N MET A 1 -12.85 1.28 25.69
CA MET A 1 -12.75 -0.18 25.51
C MET A 1 -14.08 -0.87 25.12
N VAL A 2 -15.25 -0.23 25.26
CA VAL A 2 -16.57 -0.83 24.92
C VAL A 2 -16.95 -0.70 23.43
N ILE A 3 -16.39 0.29 22.73
CA ILE A 3 -16.73 0.64 21.34
C ILE A 3 -16.29 -0.44 20.34
N SER A 4 -15.15 -1.11 20.55
CA SER A 4 -14.71 -2.19 19.64
C SER A 4 -15.59 -3.44 19.76
N LYS A 5 -16.01 -3.81 20.98
CA LYS A 5 -16.90 -4.95 21.23
C LYS A 5 -18.29 -4.75 20.64
N PHE A 6 -18.81 -3.52 20.71
CA PHE A 6 -20.08 -3.16 20.07
C PHE A 6 -19.97 -3.22 18.55
N GLY A 7 -18.85 -2.79 17.97
CA GLY A 7 -18.56 -2.91 16.54
C GLY A 7 -18.60 -4.37 16.06
N TYR A 8 -17.91 -5.29 16.75
CA TYR A 8 -17.94 -6.72 16.41
C TYR A 8 -19.33 -7.34 16.58
N PHE A 9 -20.11 -6.87 17.55
CA PHE A 9 -21.48 -7.33 17.77
C PHE A 9 -22.40 -6.90 16.61
N VAL A 10 -22.34 -5.63 16.19
CA VAL A 10 -23.11 -5.12 15.05
C VAL A 10 -22.70 -5.81 13.75
N LEU A 11 -21.41 -6.00 13.52
CA LEU A 11 -20.88 -6.67 12.33
C LEU A 11 -21.28 -8.17 12.33
N GLY A 12 -21.28 -8.83 13.48
CA GLY A 12 -21.79 -10.19 13.63
C GLY A 12 -23.29 -10.30 13.40
N LEU A 13 -24.09 -9.34 13.87
CA LEU A 13 -25.53 -9.28 13.65
C LEU A 13 -25.88 -9.04 12.19
N ALA A 14 -25.13 -8.16 11.51
CA ALA A 14 -25.28 -7.92 10.08
C ALA A 14 -24.97 -9.19 9.28
N VAL A 15 -23.88 -9.89 9.59
CA VAL A 15 -23.54 -11.17 8.96
C VAL A 15 -24.61 -12.23 9.22
N LEU A 16 -25.15 -12.33 10.44
CA LEU A 16 -26.21 -13.29 10.76
C LEU A 16 -27.53 -12.97 10.05
N MET A 17 -27.87 -11.69 9.89
CA MET A 17 -29.05 -11.25 9.13
C MET A 17 -28.88 -11.56 7.65
N SER A 18 -27.70 -11.28 7.07
CA SER A 18 -27.38 -11.67 5.70
C SER A 18 -27.42 -13.19 5.52
N LEU A 19 -26.93 -13.97 6.48
CA LEU A 19 -27.02 -15.43 6.43
C LEU A 19 -28.47 -15.92 6.55
N LYS A 20 -29.28 -15.32 7.44
CA LYS A 20 -30.70 -15.68 7.59
C LYS A 20 -31.49 -15.39 6.31
N ASP A 21 -31.16 -14.31 5.62
CA ASP A 21 -31.74 -13.94 4.33
C ASP A 21 -31.32 -14.94 3.23
N ILE A 22 -30.03 -15.31 3.20
CA ILE A 22 -29.46 -16.34 2.31
C ILE A 22 -30.12 -17.71 2.49
N TYR A 23 -30.50 -18.09 3.72
CA TYR A 23 -31.17 -19.37 4.00
C TYR A 23 -32.71 -19.29 3.99
N GLY A 24 -33.29 -18.09 3.83
CA GLY A 24 -34.70 -17.82 4.05
C GLY A 24 -35.60 -17.89 2.81
N GLN A 25 -35.07 -17.77 1.60
CA GLN A 25 -35.91 -17.61 0.42
C GLN A 25 -36.12 -18.92 -0.33
N LYS A 26 -37.32 -19.49 -0.14
CA LYS A 26 -37.87 -20.60 -0.89
C LYS A 26 -38.72 -20.03 -2.03
N ASN A 27 -38.33 -20.34 -3.26
CA ASN A 27 -39.04 -20.21 -4.54
C ASN A 27 -39.68 -18.86 -4.87
N GLU A 28 -39.11 -18.16 -5.85
CA GLU A 28 -39.84 -17.57 -6.99
C GLU A 28 -38.83 -17.30 -8.11
N GLU A 29 -39.11 -17.85 -9.30
CA GLU A 29 -38.31 -17.71 -10.53
C GLU A 29 -38.34 -16.27 -11.03
N GLN A 30 -37.19 -15.71 -11.39
CA GLN A 30 -37.13 -14.55 -12.28
C GLN A 30 -35.84 -14.58 -13.11
N ASP A 31 -35.93 -15.24 -14.26
CA ASP A 31 -35.03 -15.07 -15.40
C ASP A 31 -35.29 -13.70 -16.04
N VAL A 32 -34.37 -12.71 -15.95
CA VAL A 32 -34.25 -11.59 -16.91
C VAL A 32 -32.83 -10.97 -16.84
N ASP A 33 -32.04 -11.16 -17.91
CA ASP A 33 -31.04 -10.24 -18.52
C ASP A 33 -29.84 -9.64 -17.73
N ASP A 34 -29.05 -10.44 -17.01
CA ASP A 34 -27.80 -9.96 -16.38
C ASP A 34 -26.58 -9.87 -17.31
N GLU A 35 -26.64 -10.46 -18.51
CA GLU A 35 -25.52 -10.44 -19.47
C GLU A 35 -25.30 -9.05 -20.07
N ALA A 36 -26.37 -8.27 -20.27
CA ALA A 36 -26.32 -6.95 -20.89
C ALA A 36 -25.81 -5.84 -19.94
N ALA A 37 -25.89 -6.04 -18.62
CA ALA A 37 -25.42 -5.08 -17.63
C ALA A 37 -23.89 -5.13 -17.46
N PHE A 38 -23.29 -6.32 -17.60
CA PHE A 38 -21.84 -6.50 -17.41
C PHE A 38 -21.02 -5.94 -18.58
N THR A 39 -21.47 -6.11 -19.82
CA THR A 39 -20.75 -5.64 -21.01
C THR A 39 -20.81 -4.12 -21.17
N LYS A 40 -21.78 -3.46 -20.53
CA LYS A 40 -21.96 -2.01 -20.64
C LYS A 40 -21.03 -1.21 -19.71
N GLU A 41 -20.49 -1.84 -18.67
CA GLU A 41 -19.69 -1.16 -17.64
C GLU A 41 -18.18 -1.52 -17.67
N PHE A 42 -17.79 -2.56 -18.43
CA PHE A 42 -16.39 -3.01 -18.56
C PHE A 42 -15.94 -3.26 -20.02
N GLY A 43 -16.73 -2.80 -20.99
CA GLY A 43 -16.64 -3.25 -22.38
C GLY A 43 -15.81 -2.44 -23.36
N ASP A 44 -15.31 -1.25 -23.03
CA ASP A 44 -14.63 -0.40 -24.02
C ASP A 44 -13.36 0.25 -23.44
N ASP A 45 -12.21 -0.37 -23.70
CA ASP A 45 -10.95 0.34 -23.90
C ASP A 45 -10.16 -0.42 -24.98
N GLU A 46 -10.39 -0.05 -26.23
CA GLU A 46 -9.56 -0.42 -27.38
C GLU A 46 -8.16 0.17 -27.18
N VAL A 47 -7.16 -0.70 -27.08
CA VAL A 47 -5.75 -0.31 -27.21
C VAL A 47 -5.47 -0.03 -28.69
N GLN A 48 -5.41 1.25 -29.06
CA GLN A 48 -4.86 1.67 -30.35
C GLN A 48 -3.32 1.65 -30.29
N PRO A 49 -2.61 1.02 -31.24
CA PRO A 49 -1.20 1.26 -31.48
C PRO A 49 -1.01 2.50 -32.40
N LEU A 50 0.24 2.95 -32.53
CA LEU A 50 0.81 4.05 -33.37
C LEU A 50 1.18 5.28 -32.52
N GLU A 51 2.33 5.94 -32.65
CA GLU A 51 3.41 5.92 -33.64
C GLU A 51 4.63 6.63 -33.02
N GLU A 52 5.85 6.17 -33.31
CA GLU A 52 7.07 6.92 -33.00
C GLU A 52 7.10 8.22 -33.82
N THR A 53 7.14 9.39 -33.16
CA THR A 53 7.59 10.62 -33.81
C THR A 53 8.71 11.25 -32.99
N LYS A 54 9.86 11.33 -33.65
CA LYS A 54 11.11 11.93 -33.21
C LYS A 54 11.02 13.43 -33.49
N GLU A 55 10.96 14.25 -32.45
CA GLU A 55 11.23 15.69 -32.55
C GLU A 55 12.31 16.10 -31.55
N GLU A 56 13.41 16.60 -32.10
CA GLU A 56 14.60 17.12 -31.46
C GLU A 56 14.50 18.65 -31.44
N ILE A 57 14.44 19.30 -30.27
CA ILE A 57 14.74 20.74 -30.14
C ILE A 57 15.43 21.08 -28.80
N GLN A 58 16.76 21.20 -28.90
CA GLN A 58 17.74 22.12 -28.29
C GLN A 58 17.97 22.20 -26.74
N PRO A 59 19.22 22.04 -26.26
CA PRO A 59 19.59 22.22 -24.86
C PRO A 59 19.66 23.70 -24.47
N ARG A 60 19.14 24.03 -23.28
CA ARG A 60 19.36 25.34 -22.65
C ARG A 60 20.70 25.31 -21.90
N ASP A 61 21.65 26.10 -22.38
CA ASP A 61 22.97 26.28 -21.77
C ASP A 61 22.91 26.93 -20.37
N PRO A 62 23.95 26.71 -19.54
CA PRO A 62 23.94 27.00 -18.11
C PRO A 62 24.51 28.39 -17.79
N ALA A 63 23.74 29.19 -17.05
CA ALA A 63 24.22 30.33 -16.28
C ALA A 63 23.17 30.57 -15.18
N THR A 64 23.47 30.60 -13.89
CA THR A 64 24.62 31.17 -13.20
C THR A 64 24.95 30.37 -11.94
N SER A 65 26.24 30.20 -11.70
CA SER A 65 26.82 29.69 -10.47
C SER A 65 26.44 30.57 -9.28
N PHE A 66 25.51 30.11 -8.44
CA PHE A 66 25.52 30.48 -7.03
C PHE A 66 26.40 29.45 -6.31
N SER A 67 27.70 29.75 -6.24
CA SER A 67 28.62 28.95 -5.42
C SER A 67 28.23 29.14 -3.96
N ALA A 68 27.44 28.21 -3.43
CA ALA A 68 27.28 28.05 -1.99
C ALA A 68 28.67 27.79 -1.37
N PRO A 69 28.97 28.39 -0.20
CA PRO A 69 30.27 28.27 0.44
C PRO A 69 30.68 26.81 0.64
N HIS A 70 31.90 26.50 0.23
CA HIS A 70 32.46 25.16 0.19
C HIS A 70 32.90 24.68 1.58
N THR A 71 31.97 24.18 2.40
CA THR A 71 32.31 23.36 3.60
C THR A 71 31.27 22.30 3.99
N LEU A 72 30.12 22.18 3.31
CA LEU A 72 29.06 21.18 3.58
C LEU A 72 29.05 20.01 2.59
N LYS A 73 30.22 19.56 2.12
CA LYS A 73 30.29 18.79 0.86
C LYS A 73 29.90 17.32 0.94
N ASP A 74 29.89 16.69 2.12
CA ASP A 74 29.61 15.25 2.22
C ASP A 74 28.77 14.91 3.47
N LEU A 75 27.52 15.37 3.52
CA LEU A 75 26.57 14.77 4.47
C LEU A 75 26.08 13.43 3.88
N PRO A 76 26.08 12.34 4.65
CA PRO A 76 25.53 11.07 4.21
C PRO A 76 24.04 11.26 3.84
N PRO A 77 23.58 10.64 2.73
CA PRO A 77 22.18 10.76 2.33
C PRO A 77 21.29 10.07 3.36
N MET A 78 20.15 10.69 3.68
CA MET A 78 19.18 10.13 4.59
C MET A 78 18.08 9.44 3.80
N LYS A 79 17.77 8.18 4.16
CA LYS A 79 16.77 7.38 3.46
C LYS A 79 15.71 6.87 4.42
N PHE A 80 14.46 7.12 4.08
CA PHE A 80 13.31 6.62 4.81
C PHE A 80 12.68 5.46 4.04
N LEU A 81 12.58 4.30 4.68
CA LEU A 81 11.81 3.16 4.18
C LEU A 81 10.57 2.99 5.05
N PHE A 82 9.39 3.25 4.50
CA PHE A 82 8.15 3.22 5.29
C PHE A 82 7.01 2.53 4.57
N CYS A 83 6.06 2.01 5.33
CA CYS A 83 4.83 1.43 4.80
C CYS A 83 3.88 2.53 4.29
N VAL A 84 3.78 2.69 2.97
CA VAL A 84 2.88 3.68 2.34
C VAL A 84 1.41 3.34 2.61
N SER A 85 1.02 2.06 2.48
CA SER A 85 -0.36 1.60 2.73
C SER A 85 -0.81 1.74 4.18
N CYS A 86 0.13 1.93 5.11
CA CYS A 86 -0.13 2.15 6.53
C CYS A 86 -0.32 3.63 6.89
N GLY A 87 -0.17 4.56 5.94
CA GLY A 87 -0.33 5.99 6.18
C GLY A 87 0.92 6.72 6.72
N TYR A 88 2.10 6.12 6.71
CA TYR A 88 3.33 6.78 7.22
C TYR A 88 3.87 7.91 6.35
N ARG A 89 3.26 8.17 5.20
CA ARG A 89 3.67 9.27 4.31
C ARG A 89 3.69 10.62 5.01
N GLN A 90 2.67 10.92 5.82
CA GLN A 90 2.59 12.18 6.55
C GLN A 90 3.71 12.30 7.59
N ALA A 91 4.02 11.21 8.29
CA ALA A 91 5.13 11.19 9.25
C ALA A 91 6.47 11.45 8.53
N TYR A 92 6.70 10.80 7.38
CA TYR A 92 7.87 11.05 6.55
C TYR A 92 7.99 12.52 6.13
N GLU A 93 6.89 13.14 5.66
CA GLU A 93 6.88 14.55 5.25
C GLU A 93 7.21 15.48 6.42
N GLU A 94 6.69 15.20 7.62
CA GLU A 94 7.00 15.95 8.84
C GLU A 94 8.49 15.83 9.22
N PHE A 95 9.03 14.61 9.27
CA PHE A 95 10.44 14.40 9.58
C PHE A 95 11.35 15.06 8.54
N SER A 96 11.03 14.92 7.26
CA SER A 96 11.79 15.52 6.17
C SER A 96 11.87 17.04 6.31
N ARG A 97 10.75 17.69 6.69
CA ARG A 97 10.73 19.15 6.96
C ARG A 97 11.66 19.52 8.11
N VAL A 98 11.51 18.86 9.26
CA VAL A 98 12.30 19.15 10.48
C VAL A 98 13.80 18.94 10.23
N ILE A 99 14.15 17.92 9.45
CA ILE A 99 15.53 17.63 9.10
C ILE A 99 16.08 18.63 8.09
N HIS A 100 15.30 19.03 7.08
CA HIS A 100 15.72 20.06 6.13
C HIS A 100 15.94 21.43 6.80
N GLU A 101 15.17 21.76 7.84
CA GLU A 101 15.37 22.98 8.63
C GLU A 101 16.74 22.99 9.33
N LYS A 102 17.22 21.83 9.81
CA LYS A 102 18.52 21.70 10.49
C LYS A 102 19.69 21.44 9.53
N TYR A 103 19.45 20.67 8.46
CA TYR A 103 20.45 20.23 7.48
C TYR A 103 20.01 20.54 6.04
N PRO A 104 20.16 21.80 5.59
CA PRO A 104 19.63 22.25 4.30
C PRO A 104 20.30 21.58 3.09
N THR A 105 21.54 21.09 3.24
CA THR A 105 22.29 20.44 2.15
C THR A 105 22.19 18.92 2.14
N MET A 106 21.50 18.30 3.11
CA MET A 106 21.36 16.85 3.18
C MET A 106 20.32 16.36 2.18
N LYS A 107 20.64 15.31 1.42
CA LYS A 107 19.68 14.64 0.52
C LYS A 107 18.79 13.72 1.34
N ILE A 108 17.47 13.86 1.19
CA ILE A 108 16.47 13.04 1.85
C ILE A 108 15.67 12.30 0.79
N ASP A 109 15.72 10.97 0.83
CA ASP A 109 14.96 10.08 -0.06
C ASP A 109 13.92 9.29 0.73
N GLY A 110 12.70 9.21 0.21
CA GLY A 110 11.62 8.39 0.78
C GLY A 110 11.22 7.29 -0.19
N ALA A 111 11.16 6.05 0.28
CA ALA A 111 10.72 4.90 -0.51
C ALA A 111 9.81 3.96 0.29
N ASN A 112 9.01 3.18 -0.43
CA ASN A 112 8.12 2.20 0.18
C ASN A 112 8.94 1.01 0.71
N TYR A 113 8.67 0.59 1.94
CA TYR A 113 9.30 -0.58 2.54
C TYR A 113 8.84 -1.85 1.83
N PRO A 114 9.74 -2.68 1.25
CA PRO A 114 9.33 -3.87 0.54
C PRO A 114 8.73 -4.90 1.51
N PRO A 115 7.57 -5.52 1.18
CA PRO A 115 7.05 -6.62 1.98
C PRO A 115 8.00 -7.82 1.95
N ALA A 116 7.97 -8.62 3.01
CA ALA A 116 8.69 -9.88 3.05
C ALA A 116 8.35 -10.73 1.83
N SER A 117 9.35 -11.34 1.19
CA SER A 117 9.19 -12.01 -0.11
C SER A 117 8.07 -13.04 -0.12
N TRP A 118 7.88 -13.79 0.96
CA TRP A 118 6.79 -14.77 1.08
C TRP A 118 5.39 -14.12 1.08
N LYS A 119 5.25 -12.93 1.69
CA LYS A 119 3.98 -12.17 1.69
C LYS A 119 3.68 -11.63 0.30
N ALA A 120 4.70 -11.16 -0.42
CA ALA A 120 4.57 -10.68 -1.79
C ALA A 120 4.11 -11.81 -2.73
N ILE A 121 4.74 -12.98 -2.64
CA ILE A 121 4.35 -14.16 -3.42
C ILE A 121 2.91 -14.57 -3.08
N LEU A 122 2.55 -14.61 -1.79
CA LEU A 122 1.20 -14.96 -1.38
C LEU A 122 0.16 -13.96 -1.91
N ALA A 123 0.45 -12.66 -1.88
CA ALA A 123 -0.43 -11.64 -2.45
C ALA A 123 -0.62 -11.81 -3.97
N GLN A 124 0.45 -12.16 -4.71
CA GLN A 124 0.36 -12.45 -6.14
C GLN A 124 -0.49 -13.70 -6.42
N VAL A 125 -0.30 -14.78 -5.66
CA VAL A 125 -1.09 -16.00 -5.79
C VAL A 125 -2.56 -15.72 -5.48
N LEU A 126 -2.86 -14.94 -4.44
CA LEU A 126 -4.22 -14.51 -4.13
C LEU A 126 -4.84 -13.74 -5.29
N GLY A 127 -4.10 -12.79 -5.87
CA GLY A 127 -4.56 -12.02 -7.04
C GLY A 127 -4.92 -12.90 -8.23
N ILE A 128 -4.08 -13.87 -8.59
CA ILE A 128 -4.35 -14.82 -9.69
C ILE A 128 -5.54 -15.72 -9.35
N SER A 129 -5.57 -16.28 -8.13
CA SER A 129 -6.63 -17.17 -7.69
C SER A 129 -8.00 -16.49 -7.66
N LYS A 130 -8.05 -15.20 -7.28
CA LYS A 130 -9.25 -14.36 -7.30
C LYS A 130 -9.84 -14.29 -8.70
N ILE A 131 -9.03 -13.98 -9.71
CA ILE A 131 -9.49 -13.92 -11.10
C ILE A 131 -10.00 -15.27 -11.58
N ALA A 132 -9.28 -16.36 -11.28
CA ALA A 132 -9.70 -17.71 -11.64
C ALA A 132 -11.05 -18.10 -11.01
N LEU A 133 -11.27 -17.73 -9.75
CA LEU A 133 -12.54 -17.99 -9.05
C LEU A 133 -13.69 -17.15 -9.61
N ILE A 134 -13.47 -15.86 -9.91
CA ILE A 134 -14.47 -15.00 -10.54
C ILE A 134 -14.91 -15.60 -11.88
N VAL A 135 -13.96 -15.97 -12.74
CA VAL A 135 -14.25 -16.59 -14.05
C VAL A 135 -15.07 -17.88 -13.87
N THR A 136 -14.73 -18.70 -12.87
CA THR A 136 -15.45 -19.94 -12.58
C THR A 136 -16.90 -19.68 -12.16
N ILE A 137 -17.13 -18.67 -11.30
CA ILE A 137 -18.48 -18.28 -10.85
C ILE A 137 -19.32 -17.76 -12.02
N ILE A 138 -18.75 -16.90 -12.88
CA ILE A 138 -19.44 -16.34 -14.05
C ILE A 138 -19.84 -17.46 -15.02
N MET A 139 -18.93 -18.41 -15.27
CA MET A 139 -19.22 -19.59 -16.11
C MET A 139 -20.35 -20.46 -15.56
N GLY A 140 -20.76 -20.29 -14.30
CA GLY A 140 -21.88 -21.01 -13.70
C GLY A 140 -21.66 -22.53 -13.59
N ARG A 141 -20.43 -23.01 -13.79
CA ARG A 141 -20.10 -24.43 -13.67
C ARG A 141 -19.83 -24.74 -12.22
N ASP A 142 -20.53 -25.74 -11.70
CA ASP A 142 -20.27 -26.26 -10.36
C ASP A 142 -18.96 -27.07 -10.35
N PRO A 143 -17.89 -26.57 -9.69
CA PRO A 143 -16.61 -27.26 -9.64
C PRO A 143 -16.65 -28.52 -8.75
N PHE A 144 -17.66 -28.69 -7.90
CA PHE A 144 -17.81 -29.86 -7.03
C PHE A 144 -18.61 -30.97 -7.69
N ALA A 145 -19.59 -30.62 -8.54
CA ALA A 145 -20.35 -31.57 -9.33
C ALA A 145 -19.44 -32.38 -10.29
N SER A 146 -18.41 -31.75 -10.87
CA SER A 146 -17.45 -32.44 -11.75
C SER A 146 -16.56 -33.45 -11.01
N VAL A 147 -16.40 -33.30 -9.69
CA VAL A 147 -15.60 -34.17 -8.82
C VAL A 147 -16.49 -35.19 -8.07
N GLY A 148 -17.81 -35.19 -8.33
CA GLY A 148 -18.77 -36.10 -7.69
C GLY A 148 -18.97 -35.87 -6.19
N ARG A 149 -18.66 -34.67 -5.69
CA ARG A 149 -18.85 -34.29 -4.28
C ARG A 149 -20.09 -33.41 -4.11
N PRO A 150 -20.78 -33.46 -2.96
CA PRO A 150 -21.91 -32.57 -2.69
C PRO A 150 -21.44 -31.11 -2.67
N THR A 151 -22.18 -30.26 -3.37
CA THR A 151 -21.88 -28.83 -3.50
C THR A 151 -22.10 -28.12 -2.17
N PRO A 152 -21.09 -27.40 -1.64
CA PRO A 152 -21.25 -26.63 -0.42
C PRO A 152 -22.28 -25.51 -0.61
N GLY A 153 -23.08 -25.20 0.42
CA GLY A 153 -24.13 -24.17 0.35
C GLY A 153 -23.63 -22.79 -0.07
N ILE A 154 -22.40 -22.41 0.32
CA ILE A 154 -21.76 -21.15 -0.08
C ILE A 154 -21.50 -21.12 -1.60
N VAL A 155 -21.12 -22.24 -2.18
CA VAL A 155 -20.84 -22.35 -3.63
C VAL A 155 -22.14 -22.36 -4.41
N SER A 156 -23.16 -23.08 -3.94
CA SER A 156 -24.50 -23.01 -4.53
C SER A 156 -25.07 -21.60 -4.48
N TRP A 157 -24.92 -20.89 -3.36
CA TRP A 157 -25.33 -19.49 -3.25
C TRP A 157 -24.56 -18.59 -4.23
N ALA A 158 -23.24 -18.79 -4.35
CA ALA A 158 -22.40 -18.00 -5.25
C ALA A 158 -22.77 -18.21 -6.73
N LEU A 159 -23.13 -19.43 -7.12
CA LEU A 159 -23.59 -19.75 -8.47
C LEU A 159 -24.97 -19.17 -8.79
N ASN A 160 -25.85 -19.08 -7.77
CA ASN A 160 -27.17 -18.46 -7.91
C ASN A 160 -27.11 -16.93 -7.93
N ASN A 161 -26.14 -16.31 -7.25
CA ASN A 161 -26.00 -14.86 -7.13
C ASN A 161 -24.64 -14.40 -7.66
N LYS A 162 -24.40 -14.60 -8.96
CA LYS A 162 -23.07 -14.46 -9.59
C LYS A 162 -22.44 -13.07 -9.36
N LEU A 163 -23.18 -11.99 -9.61
CA LEU A 163 -22.68 -10.62 -9.47
C LEU A 163 -22.29 -10.30 -8.01
N SER A 164 -23.23 -10.54 -7.08
CA SER A 164 -23.01 -10.31 -5.64
C SER A 164 -21.86 -11.15 -5.09
N ALA A 165 -21.75 -12.41 -5.50
CA ALA A 165 -20.67 -13.30 -5.09
C ALA A 165 -19.31 -12.85 -5.65
N CYS A 166 -19.25 -12.44 -6.92
CA CYS A 166 -18.01 -11.92 -7.52
C CYS A 166 -17.57 -10.62 -6.83
N MET A 167 -18.49 -9.69 -6.56
CA MET A 167 -18.20 -8.45 -5.84
C MET A 167 -17.66 -8.73 -4.44
N LEU A 168 -18.33 -9.61 -3.68
CA LEU A 168 -17.88 -9.99 -2.34
C LEU A 168 -16.50 -10.65 -2.36
N LEU A 169 -16.27 -11.59 -3.27
CA LEU A 169 -15.00 -12.29 -3.43
C LEU A 169 -13.87 -11.31 -3.81
N PHE A 170 -14.15 -10.36 -4.69
CA PHE A 170 -13.20 -9.31 -5.07
C PHE A 170 -12.84 -8.42 -3.88
N LEU A 171 -13.83 -7.94 -3.13
CA LEU A 171 -13.62 -7.07 -1.95
C LEU A 171 -12.82 -7.77 -0.85
N ILE A 172 -13.20 -9.01 -0.52
CA ILE A 172 -12.51 -9.80 0.50
C ILE A 172 -11.06 -10.05 0.08
N SER A 173 -10.85 -10.51 -1.16
CA SER A 173 -9.51 -10.80 -1.66
C SER A 173 -8.62 -9.55 -1.67
N ASN A 174 -9.13 -8.41 -2.13
CA ASN A 174 -8.38 -7.15 -2.11
C ASN A 174 -8.05 -6.69 -0.68
N THR A 175 -8.93 -6.96 0.28
CA THR A 175 -8.68 -6.66 1.69
C THR A 175 -7.53 -7.51 2.24
N PHE A 176 -7.50 -8.81 1.92
CA PHE A 176 -6.41 -9.71 2.30
C PHE A 176 -5.09 -9.36 1.59
N GLU A 177 -5.13 -9.09 0.28
CA GLU A 177 -3.97 -8.63 -0.50
C GLU A 177 -3.38 -7.35 0.11
N SER A 178 -4.23 -6.36 0.42
CA SER A 178 -3.82 -5.11 1.07
C SER A 178 -3.23 -5.33 2.45
N SER A 179 -3.78 -6.29 3.22
CA SER A 179 -3.25 -6.66 4.53
C SER A 179 -1.85 -7.30 4.44
N LEU A 180 -1.61 -8.14 3.42
CA LEU A 180 -0.29 -8.75 3.20
C LEU A 180 0.76 -7.72 2.78
N MET A 181 0.36 -6.72 2.00
CA MET A 181 1.22 -5.62 1.57
C MET A 181 1.48 -4.59 2.69
N SER A 182 0.69 -4.60 3.76
CA SER A 182 0.85 -3.74 4.92
C SER A 182 1.98 -4.27 5.83
N THR A 183 3.19 -3.73 5.65
CA THR A 183 4.37 -4.15 6.42
C THR A 183 4.43 -3.53 7.81
N GLY A 184 3.78 -2.37 7.99
CA GLY A 184 3.82 -1.62 9.25
C GLY A 184 5.19 -1.02 9.59
N ALA A 185 6.16 -1.14 8.68
CA ALA A 185 7.54 -0.72 8.88
C ALA A 185 7.71 0.79 8.75
N PHE A 186 8.63 1.33 9.56
CA PHE A 186 9.11 2.70 9.46
C PHE A 186 10.58 2.68 9.87
N GLU A 187 11.45 2.77 8.89
CA GLU A 187 12.89 2.61 9.05
C GLU A 187 13.60 3.82 8.46
N ILE A 188 14.67 4.20 9.15
CA ILE A 188 15.43 5.40 8.85
C ILE A 188 16.89 5.00 8.75
N TYR A 189 17.51 5.38 7.64
CA TYR A 189 18.90 5.11 7.33
C TYR A 189 19.64 6.42 7.14
N LEU A 190 20.87 6.47 7.63
CA LEU A 190 21.83 7.54 7.38
C LEU A 190 23.01 6.95 6.63
N GLY A 191 23.11 7.23 5.34
CA GLY A 191 24.00 6.54 4.43
C GLY A 191 23.64 5.05 4.34
N ASN A 192 24.53 4.20 4.86
CA ASN A 192 24.34 2.74 4.88
C ASN A 192 24.01 2.20 6.28
N GLU A 193 23.89 3.07 7.28
CA GLU A 193 23.64 2.69 8.68
C GLU A 193 22.17 2.89 9.03
N GLN A 194 21.56 1.88 9.67
CA GLN A 194 20.19 1.96 10.17
C GLN A 194 20.19 2.70 11.51
N VAL A 195 19.64 3.91 11.53
CA VAL A 195 19.57 4.73 12.76
C VAL A 195 18.29 4.46 13.55
N TRP A 196 17.22 4.02 12.89
CA TRP A 196 15.97 3.64 13.56
C TRP A 196 15.23 2.56 12.78
N SER A 197 14.68 1.58 13.51
CA SER A 197 13.62 0.71 12.99
C SER A 197 12.47 0.62 13.96
N LYS A 198 11.27 0.90 13.46
CA LYS A 198 10.03 0.68 14.19
C LYS A 198 9.79 -0.81 14.46
N LEU A 199 10.26 -1.70 13.59
CA LEU A 199 10.07 -3.15 13.79
C LEU A 199 10.84 -3.65 15.01
N GLU A 200 11.99 -3.02 15.31
CA GLU A 200 12.82 -3.34 16.46
C GLU A 200 12.37 -2.58 17.72
N SER A 201 12.11 -1.27 17.59
CA SER A 201 11.75 -0.40 18.73
C SER A 201 10.27 -0.46 19.12
N GLY A 202 9.40 -0.96 18.25
CA GLY A 202 7.94 -1.03 18.44
C GLY A 202 7.21 0.30 18.26
N ARG A 203 7.91 1.42 18.03
CA ARG A 203 7.31 2.76 17.88
C ARG A 203 8.04 3.63 16.85
N VAL A 204 7.35 4.69 16.40
CA VAL A 204 7.97 5.76 15.61
C VAL A 204 8.67 6.72 16.59
N PRO A 205 9.87 7.26 16.25
CA PRO A 205 10.56 8.17 17.14
C PRO A 205 9.86 9.53 17.15
N SER A 206 10.09 10.35 18.18
CA SER A 206 9.67 11.76 18.11
C SER A 206 10.61 12.56 17.19
N PRO A 207 10.17 13.70 16.61
CA PRO A 207 11.05 14.53 15.80
C PRO A 207 12.32 14.98 16.52
N ILE A 208 12.23 15.28 17.82
CA ILE A 208 13.37 15.70 18.65
C ILE A 208 14.34 14.53 18.86
N GLU A 209 13.81 13.34 19.17
CA GLU A 209 14.60 12.12 19.34
C GLU A 209 15.34 11.75 18.05
N LEU A 210 14.67 11.87 16.90
CA LEU A 210 15.30 11.63 15.61
C LEU A 210 16.49 12.57 15.37
N LEU A 211 16.33 13.86 15.65
CA LEU A 211 17.41 14.84 15.52
C LEU A 211 18.60 14.50 16.42
N GLN A 212 18.36 14.09 17.67
CA GLN A 212 19.42 13.69 18.61
C GLN A 212 20.19 12.47 18.12
N ILE A 213 19.50 11.46 17.59
CA ILE A 213 20.12 10.25 17.05
C ILE A 213 20.93 10.58 15.79
N VAL A 214 20.40 11.45 14.93
CA VAL A 214 21.13 11.92 13.74
C VAL A 214 22.38 12.71 14.15
N ASP A 215 22.28 13.62 15.12
CA ASP A 215 23.44 14.36 15.66
C ASP A 215 24.55 13.42 16.11
N GLN A 216 24.18 12.45 16.97
CA GLN A 216 25.11 11.46 17.49
C GLN A 216 25.72 10.62 16.36
N SER A 217 24.92 10.19 15.39
CA SER A 217 25.40 9.38 14.26
C SER A 217 26.36 10.18 13.37
N MET A 218 26.09 11.47 13.16
CA MET A 218 26.94 12.38 12.40
C MET A 218 28.27 12.67 13.11
N GLU A 219 28.25 12.85 14.44
CA GLU A 219 29.46 13.00 15.26
C GLU A 219 30.35 11.75 15.20
N LEU A 220 29.76 10.56 15.29
CA LEU A 220 30.48 9.29 15.20
C LEU A 220 31.11 9.06 13.82
N GLN A 221 30.45 9.53 12.75
CA GLN A 221 30.97 9.46 11.38
C GLN A 221 32.00 10.57 11.07
N GLY A 222 32.30 11.46 12.03
CA GLY A 222 33.32 12.51 11.89
C GLY A 222 32.92 13.64 10.94
N ALA A 223 31.64 13.71 10.54
CA ALA A 223 31.09 14.82 9.77
C ALA A 223 30.99 16.04 10.70
N LYS A 224 32.04 16.87 10.73
CA LYS A 224 32.07 18.10 11.52
C LYS A 224 30.95 19.04 11.06
N ILE A 225 29.85 19.06 11.79
CA ILE A 225 28.85 20.13 11.73
C ILE A 225 29.56 21.37 12.27
N SER A 226 29.93 22.29 11.39
CA SER A 226 30.58 23.53 11.81
C SER A 226 29.51 24.43 12.42
N ASP A 227 29.38 24.40 13.74
CA ASP A 227 28.55 25.31 14.52
C ASP A 227 28.87 26.77 14.15
N THR A 228 28.03 27.36 13.29
CA THR A 228 28.12 28.77 12.89
C THR A 228 26.88 29.52 13.37
N PHE A 229 26.42 29.22 14.59
CA PHE A 229 25.43 30.04 15.28
C PHE A 229 25.95 30.44 16.66
N SER A 230 27.02 31.22 16.65
CA SER A 230 27.33 32.09 17.79
C SER A 230 26.40 33.30 17.70
N PHE A 231 25.39 33.33 18.57
CA PHE A 231 24.63 34.56 18.85
C PHE A 231 25.59 35.49 19.58
N GLU A 232 26.08 36.52 18.88
CA GLU A 232 26.81 37.62 19.50
C GLU A 232 25.94 38.30 20.56
N ARG A 233 26.59 38.58 21.68
CA ARG A 233 26.08 39.11 22.94
C ARG A 233 25.44 40.49 22.81
#